data_AF-A0A2S6UTE9-F1
#
_entry.id   AF-A0A2S6UTE9-F1
#
_cell.length_a   1.000
_cell.length_b   1.000
_cell.length_c   1.000
_cell.angle_alpha   90.00
_cell.angle_beta   90.00
_cell.angle_gamma   90.00
#
_symmetry.space_group_name_H-M   'P 1'
#
loop_
_entity.id
_entity.type
_entity.pdbx_description
1 polymer ?
#
loop_
_entity_poly.entity_id
_entity_poly.type
_entity_poly.pdbx_seq_one_letter_code
_entity_poly.pdbx_strand_id
1 'polypeptide(L)' 'MSEQEKSRPSVPDGESSFLVTRQKKADEKGYVGYETIWEPFQKTAEYQTPKKP' A
#
# COMPACT_ATOMS: atom_id res chain seq x y z
N MET A 1 -3.46 7.31 36.81
CA MET A 1 -3.44 6.50 35.57
C MET A 1 -3.40 7.48 34.42
N SER A 2 -2.25 7.69 33.80
CA SER A 2 -2.17 8.51 32.57
C SER A 2 -2.91 7.76 31.48
N GLU A 3 -4.06 8.27 31.09
CA GLU A 3 -4.81 7.79 29.95
C GLU A 3 -3.96 8.03 28.71
N GLN A 4 -3.39 6.96 28.14
CA GLN A 4 -2.54 7.07 26.96
C GLN A 4 -3.38 7.58 25.80
N GLU A 5 -2.95 8.68 25.19
CA GLU A 5 -3.61 9.25 24.02
C GLU A 5 -3.77 8.17 22.94
N LYS A 6 -5.03 7.89 22.56
CA LYS A 6 -5.38 6.86 21.58
C LYS A 6 -5.01 7.24 20.14
N SER A 7 -4.49 8.44 19.92
CA SER A 7 -4.07 8.93 18.61
C SER A 7 -2.63 8.52 18.32
N ARG A 8 -2.44 7.54 17.44
CA ARG A 8 -1.13 7.23 16.89
C ARG A 8 -0.72 8.36 15.92
N PRO A 9 0.54 8.85 15.97
CA PRO A 9 1.01 9.87 15.05
C PRO A 9 0.97 9.36 13.61
N SER A 10 0.79 10.28 12.67
CA SER A 10 0.90 9.98 11.24
C SER A 10 2.38 9.80 10.90
N VAL A 11 2.78 8.58 10.62
CA VAL A 11 4.10 8.25 10.08
C VAL A 11 4.09 8.63 8.60
N PRO A 12 5.16 9.25 8.08
CA PRO A 12 5.29 9.52 6.66
C PRO A 12 5.29 8.22 5.85
N ASP A 13 4.79 8.30 4.62
CA ASP A 13 4.73 7.14 3.71
C ASP A 13 6.13 6.62 3.39
N GLY A 14 6.28 5.29 3.38
CA GLY A 14 7.52 4.63 2.98
C GLY A 14 7.54 4.46 1.46
N GLU A 15 8.53 5.04 0.79
CA GLU A 15 8.72 4.91 -0.65
C GLU A 15 9.94 4.04 -0.96
N SER A 16 9.79 3.10 -1.88
CA SER A 16 10.89 2.39 -2.52
C SER A 16 10.57 2.19 -4.01
N SER A 17 11.57 1.78 -4.80
CA SER A 17 11.51 1.85 -6.27
C SER A 17 10.31 1.19 -6.96
N PHE A 18 9.62 0.24 -6.31
CA PHE A 18 8.43 -0.44 -6.86
C PHE A 18 7.30 -0.60 -5.85
N LEU A 19 7.44 0.03 -4.68
CA LEU A 19 6.56 -0.16 -3.54
C LEU A 19 6.35 1.13 -2.79
N VAL A 20 5.09 1.46 -2.56
CA VAL A 20 4.70 2.53 -1.66
C VAL A 20 3.91 1.93 -0.51
N THR A 21 4.40 2.12 0.71
CA THR A 21 3.71 1.71 1.93
C THR A 21 3.05 2.93 2.58
N ARG A 22 1.71 2.92 2.68
CA ARG A 22 0.93 4.00 3.30
C ARG A 22 0.31 3.59 4.62
N GLN A 23 0.27 4.50 5.59
CA GLN A 23 -0.42 4.26 6.86
C GLN A 23 -1.94 4.41 6.68
N LYS A 24 -2.71 3.37 7.02
CA LYS A 24 -4.18 3.43 7.01
C LYS A 24 -4.70 4.22 8.21
N LYS A 25 -5.93 4.72 8.07
CA LYS A 25 -6.66 5.36 9.18
C LYS A 25 -6.80 4.36 10.35
N ALA A 26 -6.80 4.91 11.56
CA ALA A 26 -7.01 4.10 12.74
C ALA A 26 -8.45 3.57 12.81
N ASP A 27 -8.63 2.28 13.10
CA ASP A 27 -9.93 1.66 13.36
C ASP A 27 -10.53 2.15 14.69
N GLU A 28 -11.79 1.81 14.97
CA GLU A 28 -12.51 2.18 16.22
C GLU A 28 -11.79 1.75 17.52
N LYS A 29 -10.90 0.75 17.42
CA LYS A 29 -10.07 0.23 18.51
C LYS A 29 -8.66 0.84 18.55
N GLY A 30 -8.36 1.79 17.67
CA GLY A 30 -7.06 2.47 17.58
C GLY A 30 -5.97 1.69 16.84
N TYR A 31 -6.33 0.62 16.11
CA TYR A 31 -5.37 -0.12 15.28
C TYR A 31 -5.12 0.63 13.98
N VAL A 32 -3.85 0.75 13.62
CA VAL A 32 -3.38 1.35 12.38
C VAL A 32 -2.84 0.22 11.51
N GLY A 33 -3.47 -0.01 10.37
CA GLY A 33 -2.95 -0.90 9.34
C GLY A 33 -1.97 -0.19 8.40
N TYR A 34 -1.25 -0.96 7.60
CA TYR A 34 -0.46 -0.44 6.49
C TYR A 34 -0.99 -1.02 5.18
N GLU A 35 -0.94 -0.22 4.12
CA GLU A 35 -1.23 -0.65 2.76
C GLU A 35 0.05 -0.67 1.95
N THR A 36 0.28 -1.77 1.24
CA THR A 36 1.42 -1.88 0.31
C THR A 36 0.90 -1.85 -1.11
N ILE A 37 1.22 -0.77 -1.83
CA ILE A 37 0.87 -0.57 -3.23
C ILE A 37 2.08 -0.99 -4.06
N TRP A 38 1.90 -1.97 -4.95
CA TRP A 38 2.94 -2.47 -5.86
C TRP A 38 2.81 -1.77 -7.21
N GLU A 39 3.89 -1.19 -7.69
CA GLU A 39 3.95 -0.66 -9.04
C GLU A 39 4.27 -1.78 -10.05
N PRO A 40 3.62 -1.80 -11.22
CA PRO A 40 3.88 -2.81 -12.23
C PRO A 40 5.33 -2.68 -12.75
N PHE A 41 6.16 -3.66 -12.42
CA PHE A 41 7.56 -3.70 -12.87
C PHE A 41 7.71 -4.16 -14.32
N GLN A 42 6.80 -5.03 -14.79
CA GLN A 42 6.90 -5.65 -16.11
C GLN A 42 5.95 -4.99 -17.11
N LYS A 43 6.38 -4.89 -18.37
CA LYS A 43 5.50 -4.48 -19.46
C LYS A 43 4.48 -5.60 -19.71
N THR A 44 3.20 -5.29 -19.51
CA THR A 44 2.10 -6.15 -19.97
C THR A 44 1.87 -5.90 -21.46
N ALA A 45 2.07 -6.95 -22.27
CA ALA A 45 1.66 -6.96 -23.67
C ALA A 45 0.36 -7.76 -23.78
N GLU A 46 -0.61 -7.23 -24.52
CA GLU A 46 -1.85 -7.97 -24.81
C GLU A 46 -1.54 -9.18 -25.68
N TYR A 47 -2.14 -10.33 -25.33
CA TYR A 47 -1.97 -11.56 -26.10
C TYR A 47 -2.56 -11.38 -27.51
N GLN A 48 -1.72 -11.54 -28.54
CA GLN A 48 -2.15 -11.48 -29.93
C GLN A 48 -2.32 -12.90 -30.47
N THR A 49 -3.51 -13.20 -31.00
CA THR A 49 -3.75 -14.49 -31.66
C THR A 49 -2.83 -14.61 -32.88
N PRO A 50 -2.01 -15.67 -32.99
CA PRO A 50 -1.11 -15.83 -34.12
C PRO A 50 -1.91 -15.91 -35.44
N LYS A 51 -1.35 -15.32 -36.50
CA LYS A 51 -1.97 -15.37 -37.84
C LYS A 51 -2.08 -16.84 -38.27
N LYS A 52 -3.27 -17.24 -38.75
CA LYS A 52 -3.50 -18.60 -39.25
C LYS A 52 -2.49 -18.92 -40.37
N PRO A 53 -2.01 -20.19 -40.44
CA PRO A 53 -1.08 -20.62 -41.49
C PRO A 53 -1.66 -20.44 -42.89
#